data_AF-A0A8H3XWS8-F1
#
_entry.id   AF-A0A8H3XWS8-F1
#
_cell.length_a   1.000
_cell.length_b   1.000
_cell.length_c   1.000
_cell.angle_alpha   90.00
_cell.angle_beta   90.00
_cell.angle_gamma   90.00
#
_symmetry.space_group_name_H-M   'P 1'
#
loop_
_entity.id
_entity.type
_entity.pdbx_description
1 polymer ?
#
loop_
_entity_poly.entity_id
_entity_poly.type
_entity_poly.pdbx_seq_one_letter_code
_entity_poly.pdbx_strand_id
1 'polypeptide(L)'
;MPQAARWVGTPSIKGRREWVRMVLLTFSLLGLQFTWGIEMTYCTPYLLQLGLTKSKTSLVWIAGPLSGLIIQPLIGVIADRSRSKWGRRRPFMIVGSFVVATCLLVLGWTTEIVNTFVKDAEKARNVTIALAVLSIYAVDFAINVVQACCRSLIVDTLPIPLQQTGSAWATRMTAIGQLIGYVIGSIDTVSIFGAIIGDTQFKQMTVIAAMSLVGAVFVTSYAVKERVLVTARDSDDKAGTLQVISQLVKTTMDLPPRIQAICWAQFWAWIGWFPFLFYSTTWVGETYFRYEVPKGATQPADMLGEVGRVGSLSLVVFSSMTFIGSVLLPFCVQPPDSKRPRFTPRPPPGLASLLKTVMGIRPDLQTTWLISHVMFAATMIFAPFARSRAVATFLVALCGIPWAVTCWAPFTFMGIEINKLAMNPSQSSRSSGVTMITSSSLLSGGPTTYSDRTNDTEMDVLRLNHHDPDSDSDIEDGVSNTPSTGELAGIYLGVLNVYTTLPQFLGTFISWIVFSVLEPGSTKRDDTAQDSQWMNLDKSTPNAISICLFIGALSAIVAVEATRRMRYTI
;
A
#
# COMPACT_ATOMS: atom_id res chain seq x y z
N MET A 1 -21.87 18.39 -32.19
CA MET A 1 -20.60 17.65 -32.17
C MET A 1 -20.18 17.49 -30.71
N PRO A 2 -19.94 16.28 -30.19
CA PRO A 2 -19.47 16.12 -28.82
C PRO A 2 -18.12 16.84 -28.67
N GLN A 3 -18.05 17.85 -27.82
CA GLN A 3 -16.82 18.61 -27.62
C GLN A 3 -15.76 17.73 -26.95
N ALA A 4 -14.59 17.58 -27.57
CA ALA A 4 -13.44 16.90 -26.97
C ALA A 4 -12.92 17.69 -25.76
N ALA A 5 -12.42 16.98 -24.74
CA ALA A 5 -11.88 17.61 -23.54
C ALA A 5 -10.67 18.52 -23.89
N ARG A 6 -10.73 19.79 -23.48
CA ARG A 6 -9.66 20.78 -23.71
C ARG A 6 -8.87 21.04 -22.44
N TRP A 7 -7.54 20.91 -22.54
CA TRP A 7 -6.58 21.12 -21.45
C TRP A 7 -5.69 22.32 -21.74
N VAL A 8 -5.39 23.12 -20.72
CA VAL A 8 -4.48 24.26 -20.82
C VAL A 8 -3.27 24.08 -19.90
N GLY A 9 -2.08 24.39 -20.42
CA GLY A 9 -0.81 24.33 -19.71
C GLY A 9 0.01 23.06 -19.98
N THR A 10 1.31 23.12 -19.67
CA THR A 10 2.22 21.97 -19.70
C THR A 10 2.55 21.52 -18.28
N PRO A 11 2.63 20.20 -18.01
CA PRO A 11 3.03 19.72 -16.70
C PRO A 11 4.52 20.04 -16.53
N SER A 12 4.87 20.62 -15.39
CA SER A 12 6.26 20.99 -15.12
C SER A 12 6.60 20.69 -13.65
N ILE A 13 7.82 20.26 -13.39
CA ILE A 13 8.30 19.99 -12.05
C ILE A 13 9.52 20.88 -11.80
N LYS A 14 9.53 21.62 -10.69
CA LYS A 14 10.67 22.43 -10.29
C LYS A 14 11.88 21.54 -10.05
N GLY A 15 13.06 22.00 -10.47
CA GLY A 15 14.32 21.29 -10.28
C GLY A 15 15.19 21.28 -11.54
N ARG A 16 16.50 21.50 -11.35
CA ARG A 16 17.49 21.53 -12.43
C ARG A 16 17.96 20.13 -12.85
N ARG A 17 17.95 19.16 -11.93
CA ARG A 17 18.35 17.76 -12.16
C ARG A 17 17.12 16.84 -12.12
N GLU A 18 17.15 15.77 -12.89
CA GLU A 18 16.03 14.81 -13.00
C GLU A 18 15.66 14.17 -11.66
N TRP A 19 16.65 13.68 -10.89
CA TRP A 19 16.39 13.09 -9.57
C TRP A 19 15.75 14.07 -8.58
N VAL A 20 16.08 15.37 -8.65
CA VAL A 20 15.45 16.40 -7.81
C VAL A 20 13.97 16.54 -8.17
N ARG A 21 13.64 16.50 -9.47
CA ARG A 21 12.25 16.53 -9.93
C ARG A 21 11.49 15.29 -9.41
N MET A 22 12.09 14.11 -9.51
CA MET A 22 11.46 12.87 -9.02
C MET A 22 11.24 12.89 -7.50
N VAL A 23 12.22 13.38 -6.73
CA VAL A 23 12.08 13.54 -5.27
C VAL A 23 10.96 14.52 -4.96
N LEU A 24 10.93 15.69 -5.57
CA LEU A 24 9.91 16.71 -5.28
C LEU A 24 8.49 16.27 -5.69
N LEU A 25 8.37 15.53 -6.79
CA LEU A 25 7.11 14.93 -7.23
C LEU A 25 6.59 13.88 -6.24
N THR A 26 7.48 13.10 -5.63
CA THR A 26 7.12 11.96 -4.76
C THR A 26 7.23 12.29 -3.27
N PHE A 27 7.63 13.51 -2.90
CA PHE A 27 7.88 13.91 -1.52
C PHE A 27 6.64 13.79 -0.62
N SER A 28 5.43 14.04 -1.14
CA SER A 28 4.18 13.86 -0.41
C SER A 28 3.97 12.43 0.11
N LEU A 29 4.51 11.42 -0.57
CA LEU A 29 4.42 10.02 -0.13
C LEU A 29 5.24 9.75 1.14
N LEU A 30 6.30 10.54 1.38
CA LEU A 30 7.09 10.44 2.61
C LEU A 30 6.23 10.82 3.81
N GLY A 31 5.57 11.99 3.79
CA GLY A 31 4.69 12.43 4.89
C GLY A 31 3.44 11.56 5.05
N LEU A 32 2.90 11.06 3.93
CA LEU A 32 1.79 10.10 3.96
C LEU A 32 2.15 8.80 4.68
N GLN A 33 3.33 8.27 4.40
CA GLN A 33 3.76 7.00 4.97
C GLN A 33 4.30 7.12 6.40
N PHE A 34 4.84 8.28 6.74
CA PHE A 34 5.09 8.66 8.11
C PHE A 34 3.79 8.63 8.94
N THR A 35 2.70 9.19 8.40
CA THR A 35 1.39 9.22 9.06
C THR A 35 0.81 7.81 9.25
N TRP A 36 0.83 6.97 8.19
CA TRP A 36 0.46 5.56 8.30
C TRP A 36 1.28 4.80 9.33
N GLY A 37 2.58 5.07 9.42
CA GLY A 37 3.46 4.44 10.43
C GLY A 37 3.03 4.77 11.86
N ILE A 38 2.62 6.01 12.12
CA ILE A 38 2.12 6.43 13.44
C ILE A 38 0.79 5.78 13.76
N GLU A 39 -0.11 5.72 12.78
CA GLU A 39 -1.41 5.07 12.92
C GLU A 39 -1.26 3.57 13.26
N MET A 40 -0.45 2.83 12.50
CA MET A 40 -0.16 1.41 12.74
C MET A 40 0.52 1.16 14.11
N THR A 41 1.24 2.15 14.63
CA THR A 41 1.97 2.03 15.89
C THR A 41 1.12 2.36 17.11
N TYR A 42 0.38 3.45 17.08
CA TYR A 42 -0.20 4.06 18.27
C TYR A 42 -1.73 3.98 18.35
N CYS A 43 -2.46 3.90 17.23
CA CYS A 43 -3.92 3.94 17.28
C CYS A 43 -4.54 2.71 17.95
N THR A 44 -4.01 1.50 17.69
CA THR A 44 -4.48 0.28 18.38
C THR A 44 -4.31 0.39 19.89
N PRO A 45 -3.11 0.64 20.44
CA PRO A 45 -2.94 0.72 21.88
C PRO A 45 -3.68 1.91 22.50
N TYR A 46 -3.86 3.02 21.77
CA TYR A 46 -4.67 4.16 22.24
C TYR A 46 -6.16 3.79 22.39
N LEU A 47 -6.76 3.09 21.42
CA LEU A 47 -8.14 2.63 21.55
C LEU A 47 -8.33 1.66 22.73
N LEU A 48 -7.36 0.79 22.97
CA LEU A 48 -7.38 -0.10 24.13
C LEU A 48 -7.26 0.69 25.44
N GLN A 49 -6.40 1.71 25.49
CA GLN A 49 -6.28 2.62 26.64
C GLN A 49 -7.59 3.35 26.94
N LEU A 50 -8.30 3.84 25.92
CA LEU A 50 -9.62 4.47 26.06
C LEU A 50 -10.71 3.52 26.58
N GLY A 51 -10.44 2.21 26.61
CA GLY A 51 -11.33 1.20 27.16
C GLY A 51 -12.11 0.39 26.13
N LEU A 52 -11.74 0.44 24.84
CA LEU A 52 -12.27 -0.53 23.88
C LEU A 52 -11.69 -1.91 24.14
N THR A 53 -12.53 -2.93 24.03
CA THR A 53 -12.05 -4.32 23.99
C THR A 53 -11.36 -4.59 22.66
N LYS A 54 -10.42 -5.54 22.63
CA LYS A 54 -9.71 -5.92 21.38
C LYS A 54 -10.68 -6.28 20.25
N SER A 55 -11.81 -6.93 20.55
CA SER A 55 -12.86 -7.23 19.57
C SER A 55 -13.50 -5.98 18.98
N LYS A 56 -13.78 -4.95 19.79
CA LYS A 56 -14.33 -3.70 19.27
C LYS A 56 -13.27 -2.93 18.49
N THR A 57 -12.03 -2.92 18.95
CA THR A 57 -10.89 -2.33 18.23
C THR A 57 -10.70 -2.97 16.86
N SER A 58 -10.84 -4.30 16.72
CA SER A 58 -10.78 -4.92 15.40
C SER A 58 -11.88 -4.41 14.47
N LEU A 59 -13.10 -4.21 14.95
CA LEU A 59 -14.19 -3.66 14.13
C LEU A 59 -13.92 -2.21 13.70
N VAL A 60 -13.19 -1.42 14.49
CA VAL A 60 -12.77 -0.07 14.10
C VAL A 60 -11.88 -0.12 12.86
N TRP A 61 -10.98 -1.11 12.79
CA TRP A 61 -10.07 -1.29 11.67
C TRP A 61 -10.71 -1.71 10.34
N ILE A 62 -12.04 -1.92 10.30
CA ILE A 62 -12.80 -2.04 9.05
C ILE A 62 -12.74 -0.73 8.23
N ALA A 63 -12.48 0.41 8.88
CA ALA A 63 -12.36 1.71 8.22
C ALA A 63 -11.30 1.76 7.11
N GLY A 64 -10.10 1.24 7.36
CA GLY A 64 -9.01 1.20 6.39
C GLY A 64 -9.37 0.46 5.09
N PRO A 65 -9.83 -0.80 5.14
CA PRO A 65 -10.30 -1.55 3.97
C PRO A 65 -11.50 -0.88 3.27
N LEU A 66 -12.46 -0.37 4.05
CA LEU A 66 -13.67 0.27 3.53
C LEU A 66 -13.34 1.55 2.76
N SER A 67 -12.48 2.39 3.33
CA SER A 67 -11.98 3.58 2.66
C SER A 67 -11.16 3.23 1.42
N GLY A 68 -10.27 2.24 1.48
CA GLY A 68 -9.49 1.78 0.33
C GLY A 68 -10.34 1.32 -0.85
N LEU A 69 -11.44 0.60 -0.58
CA LEU A 69 -12.35 0.06 -1.61
C LEU A 69 -13.23 1.15 -2.24
N ILE A 70 -13.74 2.08 -1.43
CA ILE A 70 -14.74 3.08 -1.88
C ILE A 70 -14.06 4.36 -2.34
N ILE A 71 -13.12 4.90 -1.56
CA ILE A 71 -12.56 6.23 -1.77
C ILE A 71 -11.58 6.24 -2.93
N GLN A 72 -10.75 5.21 -3.11
CA GLN A 72 -9.75 5.23 -4.19
C GLN A 72 -10.37 5.34 -5.59
N PRO A 73 -11.42 4.56 -5.96
CA PRO A 73 -12.10 4.75 -7.24
C PRO A 73 -12.88 6.07 -7.31
N LEU A 74 -13.58 6.43 -6.23
CA LEU A 74 -14.44 7.62 -6.18
C LEU A 74 -13.63 8.90 -6.38
N ILE A 75 -12.53 9.06 -5.64
CA ILE A 75 -11.68 10.24 -5.76
C ILE A 75 -10.99 10.30 -7.11
N GLY A 76 -10.68 9.16 -7.74
CA GLY A 76 -10.19 9.10 -9.12
C GLY A 76 -11.11 9.87 -10.06
N VAL A 77 -12.39 9.51 -10.08
CA VAL A 77 -13.43 10.13 -10.93
C VAL A 77 -13.71 11.58 -10.53
N ILE A 78 -13.82 11.87 -9.23
CA ILE A 78 -14.08 13.25 -8.75
C ILE A 78 -12.91 14.17 -9.12
N ALA A 79 -11.68 13.73 -8.86
CA ALA A 79 -10.52 14.53 -9.18
C ALA A 79 -10.34 14.65 -10.69
N ASP A 80 -10.65 13.63 -11.50
CA ASP A 80 -10.58 13.70 -12.96
C ASP A 80 -11.44 14.82 -13.56
N ARG A 81 -12.56 15.14 -12.91
CA ARG A 81 -13.52 16.19 -13.32
C ARG A 81 -13.19 17.59 -12.80
N SER A 82 -12.13 17.72 -12.00
CA SER A 82 -11.79 18.99 -11.36
C SER A 82 -11.36 20.06 -12.35
N ARG A 83 -12.02 21.21 -12.30
CA ARG A 83 -11.71 22.43 -13.09
C ARG A 83 -10.91 23.46 -12.29
N SER A 84 -10.31 23.07 -11.17
CA SER A 84 -9.60 24.02 -10.30
C SER A 84 -8.38 24.62 -11.00
N LYS A 85 -8.17 25.94 -10.78
CA LYS A 85 -6.99 26.68 -11.29
C LYS A 85 -5.67 26.16 -10.72
N TRP A 86 -5.72 25.41 -9.61
CA TRP A 86 -4.54 24.83 -8.95
C TRP A 86 -4.15 23.45 -9.49
N GLY A 87 -4.87 22.96 -10.51
CA GLY A 87 -4.68 21.64 -11.09
C GLY A 87 -5.75 20.65 -10.66
N ARG A 88 -5.63 19.43 -11.18
CA ARG A 88 -6.64 18.39 -11.09
C ARG A 88 -6.59 17.65 -9.75
N ARG A 89 -5.39 17.25 -9.30
CA ARG A 89 -5.17 16.40 -8.12
C ARG A 89 -4.84 17.19 -6.86
N ARG A 90 -4.07 18.27 -6.98
CA ARG A 90 -3.58 19.05 -5.81
C ARG A 90 -4.61 19.56 -4.83
N PRO A 91 -5.74 20.15 -5.26
CA PRO A 91 -6.73 20.65 -4.30
C PRO A 91 -7.17 19.56 -3.33
N PHE A 92 -7.39 18.34 -3.84
CA PHE A 92 -7.80 17.19 -3.03
C PHE A 92 -6.67 16.69 -2.13
N MET A 93 -5.41 16.72 -2.59
CA MET A 93 -4.27 16.41 -1.74
C MET A 93 -4.16 17.38 -0.56
N ILE A 94 -4.25 18.69 -0.82
CA ILE A 94 -4.13 19.74 0.20
C ILE A 94 -5.29 19.64 1.19
N VAL A 95 -6.54 19.63 0.71
CA VAL A 95 -7.72 19.52 1.57
C VAL A 95 -7.69 18.22 2.37
N GLY A 96 -7.38 17.09 1.74
CA GLY A 96 -7.24 15.80 2.42
C GLY A 96 -6.17 15.85 3.51
N SER A 97 -5.00 16.46 3.25
CA SER A 97 -3.93 16.59 4.25
C SER A 97 -4.32 17.44 5.45
N PHE A 98 -5.10 18.52 5.26
CA PHE A 98 -5.62 19.33 6.35
C PHE A 98 -6.69 18.62 7.16
N VAL A 99 -7.56 17.84 6.51
CA VAL A 99 -8.55 17.00 7.20
C VAL A 99 -7.84 15.96 8.05
N VAL A 100 -6.87 15.22 7.49
CA VAL A 100 -6.05 14.26 8.26
C VAL A 100 -5.35 14.95 9.43
N ALA A 101 -4.69 16.08 9.21
CA ALA A 101 -4.01 16.83 10.27
C ALA A 101 -4.97 17.23 11.40
N THR A 102 -6.14 17.76 11.06
CA THR A 102 -7.15 18.15 12.05
C THR A 102 -7.66 16.95 12.83
N CYS A 103 -8.00 15.85 12.16
CA CYS A 103 -8.49 14.63 12.80
C CYS A 103 -7.42 13.97 13.69
N LEU A 104 -6.13 14.01 13.32
CA LEU A 104 -5.04 13.53 14.17
C LEU A 104 -4.89 14.36 15.44
N LEU A 105 -5.02 15.69 15.35
CA LEU A 105 -5.03 16.55 16.53
C LEU A 105 -6.24 16.29 17.42
N VAL A 106 -7.44 16.10 16.83
CA VAL A 106 -8.63 15.69 17.60
C VAL A 106 -8.41 14.34 18.26
N LEU A 107 -7.71 13.40 17.60
CA LEU A 107 -7.40 12.09 18.15
C LEU A 107 -6.42 12.17 19.32
N GLY A 108 -5.40 13.04 19.24
CA GLY A 108 -4.42 13.23 20.32
C GLY A 108 -5.02 13.86 21.59
N TRP A 109 -5.99 14.77 21.42
CA TRP A 109 -6.62 15.53 22.51
C TRP A 109 -8.07 15.12 22.77
N THR A 110 -8.47 13.91 22.40
CA THR A 110 -9.89 13.50 22.43
C THR A 110 -10.48 13.62 23.83
N THR A 111 -9.75 13.17 24.85
CA THR A 111 -10.18 13.18 26.25
C THR A 111 -10.36 14.60 26.77
N GLU A 112 -9.42 15.50 26.50
CA GLU A 112 -9.47 16.91 26.92
C GLU A 112 -10.61 17.66 26.25
N ILE A 113 -10.80 17.44 24.94
CA ILE A 113 -11.88 18.04 24.17
C ILE A 113 -13.22 17.62 24.78
N VAL A 114 -13.44 16.32 25.00
CA VAL A 114 -14.72 15.82 25.52
C VAL A 114 -14.97 16.27 26.95
N ASN A 115 -13.95 16.25 27.82
CA ASN A 115 -14.07 16.70 29.21
C ASN A 115 -14.43 18.19 29.33
N THR A 116 -14.13 18.99 28.30
CA THR A 116 -14.53 20.41 28.25
C THR A 116 -16.04 20.56 28.05
N PHE A 117 -16.69 19.64 27.33
CA PHE A 117 -18.12 19.71 27.00
C PHE A 117 -19.00 18.83 27.90
N VAL A 118 -18.49 17.70 28.37
CA VAL A 118 -19.24 16.70 29.14
C VAL A 118 -18.59 16.50 30.50
N LYS A 119 -19.29 16.93 31.56
CA LYS A 119 -18.82 16.81 32.95
C LYS A 119 -19.20 15.49 33.64
N ASP A 120 -20.08 14.71 33.03
CA ASP A 120 -20.53 13.41 33.52
C ASP A 120 -19.51 12.33 33.09
N ALA A 121 -18.90 11.65 34.06
CA ALA A 121 -17.74 10.77 33.84
C ALA A 121 -18.04 9.58 32.92
N GLU A 122 -19.19 8.92 33.09
CA GLU A 122 -19.54 7.75 32.25
C GLU A 122 -19.87 8.17 30.82
N LYS A 123 -20.62 9.27 30.66
CA LYS A 123 -20.95 9.81 29.34
C LYS A 123 -19.71 10.36 28.65
N ALA A 124 -18.81 11.03 29.38
CA ALA A 124 -17.56 11.53 28.85
C ALA A 124 -16.70 10.40 28.29
N ARG A 125 -16.60 9.24 28.97
CA ARG A 125 -15.88 8.06 28.45
C ARG A 125 -16.47 7.56 27.14
N ASN A 126 -17.79 7.35 27.08
CA ASN A 126 -18.44 6.83 25.88
C ASN A 126 -18.33 7.80 24.69
N VAL A 127 -18.45 9.11 24.95
CA VAL A 127 -18.30 10.15 23.93
C VAL A 127 -16.84 10.26 23.46
N THR A 128 -15.86 10.11 24.37
CA THR A 128 -14.42 10.08 24.04
C THR A 128 -14.12 8.91 23.10
N ILE A 129 -14.62 7.72 23.43
CA ILE A 129 -14.50 6.53 22.56
C ILE A 129 -15.13 6.80 21.19
N ALA A 130 -16.36 7.32 21.15
CA ALA A 130 -17.05 7.58 19.90
C ALA A 130 -16.31 8.61 19.03
N LEU A 131 -15.79 9.68 19.63
CA LEU A 131 -15.03 10.71 18.94
C LEU A 131 -13.67 10.18 18.43
N ALA A 132 -12.98 9.34 19.20
CA ALA A 132 -11.74 8.71 18.77
C ALA A 132 -11.97 7.78 17.58
N VAL A 133 -13.01 6.93 17.62
CA VAL A 133 -13.37 6.04 16.50
C VAL A 133 -13.75 6.85 15.27
N LEU A 134 -14.58 7.89 15.42
CA LEU A 134 -14.94 8.79 14.31
C LEU A 134 -13.71 9.47 13.70
N SER A 135 -12.77 9.89 14.54
CA SER A 135 -11.53 10.55 14.10
C SER A 135 -10.63 9.59 13.32
N ILE A 136 -10.48 8.33 13.77
CA ILE A 136 -9.74 7.29 13.04
C ILE A 136 -10.41 7.02 11.68
N TYR A 137 -11.74 6.85 11.65
CA TYR A 137 -12.47 6.70 10.39
C TYR A 137 -12.24 7.89 9.44
N ALA A 138 -12.29 9.12 9.96
CA ALA A 138 -12.05 10.31 9.16
C ALA A 138 -10.60 10.37 8.65
N VAL A 139 -9.60 9.98 9.47
CA VAL A 139 -8.20 9.86 9.06
C VAL A 139 -8.05 8.83 7.94
N ASP A 140 -8.58 7.61 8.10
CA ASP A 140 -8.50 6.52 7.11
C ASP A 140 -9.12 6.93 5.75
N PHE A 141 -10.28 7.58 5.78
CA PHE A 141 -10.94 8.05 4.56
C PHE A 141 -10.15 9.18 3.89
N ALA A 142 -9.68 10.17 4.65
CA ALA A 142 -8.95 11.30 4.12
C ALA A 142 -7.53 10.95 3.67
N ILE A 143 -6.82 10.05 4.36
CA ILE A 143 -5.48 9.61 3.97
C ILE A 143 -5.52 8.80 2.67
N ASN A 144 -6.59 8.02 2.44
CA ASN A 144 -6.80 7.33 1.18
C ASN A 144 -7.08 8.29 0.01
N VAL A 145 -7.78 9.41 0.23
CA VAL A 145 -7.92 10.50 -0.76
C VAL A 145 -6.54 11.02 -1.17
N VAL A 146 -5.70 11.35 -0.19
CA VAL A 146 -4.34 11.88 -0.44
C VAL A 146 -3.49 10.82 -1.15
N GLN A 147 -3.54 9.55 -0.71
CA GLN A 147 -2.76 8.45 -1.30
C GLN A 147 -3.10 8.23 -2.77
N ALA A 148 -4.39 8.17 -3.10
CA ALA A 148 -4.85 8.00 -4.48
C ALA A 148 -4.37 9.17 -5.36
N CYS A 149 -4.55 10.41 -4.90
CA CYS A 149 -4.10 11.59 -5.64
C CYS A 149 -2.59 11.64 -5.83
N CYS A 150 -1.79 11.28 -4.80
CA CYS A 150 -0.33 11.21 -4.90
C CYS A 150 0.13 10.21 -5.98
N ARG A 151 -0.49 9.02 -6.05
CA ARG A 151 -0.15 8.00 -7.06
C ARG A 151 -0.54 8.45 -8.46
N SER A 152 -1.75 8.98 -8.64
CA SER A 152 -2.20 9.49 -9.94
C SER A 152 -1.37 10.69 -10.41
N LEU A 153 -0.93 11.57 -9.50
CA LEU A 153 -0.09 12.71 -9.84
C LEU A 153 1.22 12.30 -10.53
N ILE A 154 1.81 11.16 -10.14
CA ILE A 154 3.05 10.65 -10.76
C ILE A 154 2.81 10.27 -12.22
N VAL A 155 1.74 9.52 -12.47
CA VAL A 155 1.36 9.07 -13.82
C VAL A 155 0.94 10.25 -14.70
N ASP A 156 0.24 11.22 -14.12
CA ASP A 156 -0.29 12.40 -14.83
C ASP A 156 0.79 13.43 -15.22
N THR A 157 1.92 13.45 -14.49
CA THR A 157 2.96 14.48 -14.68
C THR A 157 4.17 13.98 -15.46
N LEU A 158 4.47 12.68 -15.41
CA LEU A 158 5.63 12.10 -16.06
C LEU A 158 5.29 11.54 -17.45
N PRO A 159 6.16 11.75 -18.46
CA PRO A 159 6.04 11.05 -19.73
C PRO A 159 6.28 9.55 -19.53
N ILE A 160 5.68 8.72 -20.40
CA ILE A 160 5.66 7.25 -20.30
C ILE A 160 7.04 6.64 -19.98
N PRO A 161 8.15 7.03 -20.64
CA PRO A 161 9.47 6.46 -20.35
C PRO A 161 9.99 6.73 -18.92
N LEU A 162 9.54 7.82 -18.30
CA LEU A 162 9.94 8.22 -16.96
C LEU A 162 9.00 7.72 -15.86
N GLN A 163 7.83 7.15 -16.20
CA GLN A 163 6.85 6.69 -15.21
C GLN A 163 7.37 5.53 -14.34
N GLN A 164 8.16 4.63 -14.91
CA GLN A 164 8.82 3.57 -14.14
C GLN A 164 9.81 4.16 -13.12
N THR A 165 10.62 5.13 -13.54
CA THR A 165 11.54 5.85 -12.65
C THR A 165 10.79 6.60 -11.55
N GLY A 166 9.70 7.30 -11.90
CA GLY A 166 8.84 7.98 -10.93
C GLY A 166 8.21 7.03 -9.91
N SER A 167 7.70 5.88 -10.37
CA SER A 167 7.14 4.84 -9.50
C SER A 167 8.21 4.25 -8.56
N ALA A 168 9.44 4.05 -9.04
CA ALA A 168 10.55 3.60 -8.22
C ALA A 168 10.94 4.64 -7.14
N TRP A 169 10.97 5.93 -7.48
CA TRP A 169 11.19 7.00 -6.50
C TRP A 169 10.06 7.08 -5.47
N ALA A 170 8.81 6.86 -5.87
CA ALA A 170 7.67 6.77 -4.97
C ALA A 170 7.81 5.66 -3.93
N THR A 171 8.22 4.47 -4.34
CA THR A 171 8.48 3.35 -3.41
C THR A 171 9.62 3.68 -2.46
N ARG A 172 10.69 4.34 -2.93
CA ARG A 172 11.80 4.79 -2.07
C ARG A 172 11.35 5.84 -1.04
N MET A 173 10.58 6.85 -1.46
CA MET A 173 10.06 7.87 -0.55
C MET A 173 9.11 7.28 0.49
N THR A 174 8.30 6.29 0.09
CA THR A 174 7.45 5.53 1.00
C THR A 174 8.26 4.80 2.06
N ALA A 175 9.29 4.05 1.66
CA ALA A 175 10.14 3.31 2.59
C ALA A 175 10.90 4.24 3.56
N ILE A 176 11.38 5.39 3.07
CA ILE A 176 12.02 6.42 3.90
C ILE A 176 11.02 7.00 4.91
N GLY A 177 9.80 7.32 4.48
CA GLY A 177 8.75 7.84 5.36
C GLY A 177 8.39 6.91 6.50
N GLN A 178 8.20 5.61 6.19
CA GLN A 178 7.94 4.59 7.21
C GLN A 178 9.12 4.44 8.20
N LEU A 179 10.35 4.37 7.68
CA LEU A 179 11.54 4.25 8.51
C LEU A 179 11.69 5.45 9.46
N ILE A 180 11.53 6.68 8.97
CA ILE A 180 11.58 7.89 9.80
C ILE A 180 10.46 7.87 10.84
N GLY A 181 9.24 7.46 10.46
CA GLY A 181 8.10 7.32 11.38
C GLY A 181 8.40 6.42 12.57
N TYR A 182 8.90 5.21 12.30
CA TYR A 182 9.23 4.27 13.36
C TYR A 182 10.47 4.68 14.17
N VAL A 183 11.47 5.32 13.55
CA VAL A 183 12.64 5.82 14.29
C VAL A 183 12.22 6.90 15.28
N ILE A 184 11.44 7.90 14.83
CA ILE A 184 10.92 8.95 15.72
C ILE A 184 10.03 8.34 16.81
N GLY A 185 9.15 7.39 16.45
CA GLY A 185 8.32 6.68 17.43
C GLY A 185 9.11 5.85 18.46
N SER A 186 10.32 5.39 18.13
CA SER A 186 11.17 4.62 19.04
C SER A 186 11.96 5.48 20.04
N ILE A 187 12.04 6.79 19.80
CA ILE A 187 12.74 7.74 20.65
C ILE A 187 11.73 8.33 21.64
N ASP A 188 12.15 8.48 22.89
CA ASP A 188 11.37 9.18 23.91
C ASP A 188 11.26 10.67 23.54
N THR A 189 10.17 11.01 22.87
CA THR A 189 9.91 12.35 22.35
C THR A 189 9.58 13.31 23.50
N VAL A 190 8.98 12.81 24.58
CA VAL A 190 8.59 13.61 25.76
C VAL A 190 9.84 14.09 26.50
N SER A 191 10.87 13.24 26.62
CA SER A 191 12.15 13.62 27.20
C SER A 191 12.90 14.70 26.38
N ILE A 192 12.76 14.69 25.05
CA ILE A 192 13.47 15.63 24.16
C ILE A 192 12.76 16.98 24.04
N PHE A 193 11.45 16.97 23.79
CA PHE A 193 10.67 18.18 23.53
C PHE A 193 9.98 18.74 24.79
N GLY A 194 10.07 18.04 25.92
CA GLY A 194 9.34 18.36 27.15
C GLY A 194 7.82 18.32 26.93
N ALA A 195 7.07 19.00 27.79
CA ALA A 195 5.61 19.11 27.69
C ALA A 195 5.13 20.23 26.74
N ILE A 196 6.01 20.80 25.91
CA ILE A 196 5.69 21.98 25.07
C ILE A 196 4.63 21.66 24.02
N ILE A 197 4.72 20.47 23.41
CA ILE A 197 3.83 20.04 22.31
C ILE A 197 2.67 19.19 22.85
N GLY A 198 2.92 18.43 23.92
CA GLY A 198 1.96 17.52 24.55
C GLY A 198 2.60 16.81 25.74
N ASP A 199 1.78 16.40 26.69
CA ASP A 199 2.12 15.69 27.92
C ASP A 199 2.40 14.19 27.71
N THR A 200 1.87 13.61 26.62
CA THR A 200 2.08 12.20 26.27
C THR A 200 2.81 12.06 24.94
N GLN A 201 3.51 10.94 24.76
CA GLN A 201 4.21 10.65 23.50
C GLN A 201 3.22 10.60 22.33
N PHE A 202 2.03 10.02 22.53
CA PHE A 202 1.01 9.95 21.49
C PHE A 202 0.59 11.33 20.97
N LYS A 203 0.32 12.30 21.87
CA LYS A 203 -0.02 13.68 21.48
C LYS A 203 1.08 14.30 20.63
N GLN A 204 2.33 14.16 21.04
CA GLN A 204 3.47 14.68 20.28
C GLN A 204 3.58 14.03 18.90
N MET A 205 3.43 12.70 18.81
CA MET A 205 3.45 11.98 17.55
C MET A 205 2.33 12.43 16.61
N THR A 206 1.11 12.67 17.10
CA THR A 206 0.01 13.18 16.25
C THR A 206 0.30 14.56 15.66
N VAL A 207 0.94 15.47 16.41
CA VAL A 207 1.37 16.79 15.90
C VAL A 207 2.46 16.65 14.85
N ILE A 208 3.47 15.83 15.12
CA ILE A 208 4.58 15.60 14.17
C ILE A 208 4.03 14.95 12.89
N ALA A 209 3.08 14.01 13.00
CA ALA A 209 2.38 13.41 11.86
C ALA A 209 1.64 14.46 11.03
N ALA A 210 0.80 15.28 11.68
CA ALA A 210 0.04 16.32 11.03
C ALA A 210 0.94 17.32 10.28
N MET A 211 2.00 17.81 10.95
CA MET A 211 2.94 18.77 10.38
C MET A 211 3.76 18.17 9.24
N SER A 212 4.21 16.92 9.37
CA SER A 212 4.99 16.24 8.34
C SER A 212 4.14 15.95 7.09
N LEU A 213 2.88 15.55 7.24
CA LEU A 213 1.97 15.32 6.12
C LEU A 213 1.65 16.62 5.38
N VAL A 214 1.22 17.66 6.11
CA VAL A 214 0.88 18.96 5.51
C VAL A 214 2.11 19.57 4.84
N GLY A 215 3.27 19.53 5.51
CA GLY A 215 4.53 20.00 4.95
C GLY A 215 4.94 19.24 3.69
N ALA A 216 4.83 17.91 3.69
CA ALA A 216 5.20 17.10 2.54
C ALA A 216 4.26 17.34 1.34
N VAL A 217 2.95 17.40 1.58
CA VAL A 217 1.94 17.71 0.56
C VAL A 217 2.12 19.13 0.03
N PHE A 218 2.45 20.10 0.89
CA PHE A 218 2.73 21.47 0.48
C PHE A 218 3.96 21.54 -0.44
N VAL A 219 5.06 20.87 -0.08
CA VAL A 219 6.28 20.84 -0.90
C VAL A 219 5.99 20.28 -2.29
N THR A 220 5.30 19.14 -2.40
CA THR A 220 4.93 18.56 -3.70
C THR A 220 3.97 19.47 -4.47
N SER A 221 2.96 20.04 -3.79
CA SER A 221 1.98 20.92 -4.43
C SER A 221 2.60 22.22 -4.95
N TYR A 222 3.63 22.73 -4.28
CA TYR A 222 4.39 23.91 -4.70
C TYR A 222 5.41 23.59 -5.81
N ALA A 223 5.96 22.38 -5.82
CA ALA A 223 7.02 21.98 -6.75
C ALA A 223 6.50 21.53 -8.12
N VAL A 224 5.35 20.89 -8.16
CA VAL A 224 4.74 20.39 -9.40
C VAL A 224 3.91 21.53 -10.02
N LYS A 225 3.57 21.50 -11.31
CA LYS A 225 2.49 22.27 -11.98
C LYS A 225 1.73 21.30 -12.90
N GLU A 226 0.41 21.30 -12.81
CA GLU A 226 -0.49 20.38 -13.51
C GLU A 226 -1.17 21.10 -14.68
N ARG A 227 -1.68 20.33 -15.65
CA ARG A 227 -2.58 20.85 -16.69
C ARG A 227 -3.96 21.12 -16.08
N VAL A 228 -4.64 22.16 -16.55
CA VAL A 228 -5.98 22.54 -16.08
C VAL A 228 -7.03 22.17 -17.12
N LEU A 229 -8.10 21.49 -16.69
CA LEU A 229 -9.23 21.14 -17.54
C LEU A 229 -10.12 22.38 -17.77
N VAL A 230 -10.30 22.78 -19.03
CA VAL A 230 -11.11 23.95 -19.41
C VAL A 230 -12.51 23.54 -19.89
N THR A 231 -12.60 22.47 -20.68
CA THR A 231 -13.88 21.96 -21.19
C THR A 231 -13.95 20.45 -20.95
N ALA A 232 -14.97 19.98 -20.22
CA ALA A 232 -15.25 18.56 -20.05
C ALA A 232 -16.03 18.02 -21.26
N ARG A 233 -15.95 16.72 -21.53
CA ARG A 233 -16.69 16.07 -22.63
C ARG A 233 -18.18 15.97 -22.24
N ASP A 234 -19.10 16.34 -23.13
CA ASP A 234 -20.56 16.42 -22.85
C ASP A 234 -21.22 15.12 -22.34
N SER A 235 -20.57 13.96 -22.52
CA SER A 235 -21.09 12.64 -22.11
C SER A 235 -20.77 12.24 -20.66
N ASP A 236 -20.09 13.08 -19.88
CA ASP A 236 -19.51 12.69 -18.59
C ASP A 236 -20.44 12.93 -17.37
N ASP A 237 -21.60 13.58 -17.55
CA ASP A 237 -22.22 14.28 -16.42
C ASP A 237 -22.96 13.41 -15.37
N LYS A 238 -23.42 12.18 -15.67
CA LYS A 238 -24.17 11.37 -14.66
C LYS A 238 -23.90 9.87 -14.60
N ALA A 239 -23.27 9.26 -15.60
CA ALA A 239 -23.06 7.80 -15.66
C ALA A 239 -21.68 7.33 -15.17
N GLY A 240 -20.67 8.20 -15.06
CA GLY A 240 -19.27 7.79 -14.93
C GLY A 240 -18.89 7.05 -13.64
N THR A 241 -19.37 7.45 -12.46
CA THR A 241 -18.98 6.79 -11.19
C THR A 241 -19.59 5.39 -11.06
N LEU A 242 -20.90 5.26 -11.32
CA LEU A 242 -21.58 3.96 -11.26
C LEU A 242 -21.08 3.02 -12.36
N GLN A 243 -20.77 3.55 -13.55
CA GLN A 243 -20.21 2.77 -14.65
C GLN A 243 -18.78 2.30 -14.35
N VAL A 244 -17.92 3.14 -13.74
CA VAL A 244 -16.56 2.73 -13.33
C VAL A 244 -16.62 1.64 -12.25
N ILE A 245 -17.49 1.78 -11.25
CA ILE A 245 -17.68 0.76 -10.21
C ILE A 245 -18.25 -0.53 -10.82
N SER A 246 -19.26 -0.42 -11.69
CA SER A 246 -19.85 -1.57 -12.39
C SER A 246 -18.83 -2.30 -13.27
N GLN A 247 -17.98 -1.55 -13.98
CA GLN A 247 -16.92 -2.10 -14.81
C GLN A 247 -15.84 -2.77 -13.96
N LEU A 248 -15.43 -2.16 -12.83
CA LEU A 248 -14.51 -2.80 -11.88
C LEU A 248 -15.07 -4.11 -11.33
N VAL A 249 -16.36 -4.15 -10.97
CA VAL A 249 -17.01 -5.39 -10.51
C VAL A 249 -17.03 -6.44 -11.61
N LYS A 250 -17.44 -6.06 -12.83
CA LYS A 250 -17.49 -6.97 -13.97
C LYS A 250 -16.10 -7.53 -14.30
N THR A 251 -15.07 -6.68 -14.36
CA THR A 251 -13.70 -7.13 -14.63
C THR A 251 -13.11 -7.92 -13.47
N THR A 252 -13.52 -7.68 -12.23
CA THR A 252 -13.13 -8.52 -11.08
C THR A 252 -13.71 -9.93 -11.19
N MET A 253 -14.91 -10.07 -11.77
CA MET A 253 -15.54 -11.37 -11.99
C MET A 253 -14.98 -12.11 -13.22
N ASP A 254 -14.65 -11.39 -14.30
CA ASP A 254 -14.18 -11.96 -15.58
C ASP A 254 -12.67 -11.75 -15.80
N LEU A 255 -11.84 -12.33 -14.92
CA LEU A 255 -10.37 -12.18 -15.00
C LEU A 255 -9.69 -13.24 -15.88
N PRO A 256 -8.66 -12.87 -16.66
CA PRO A 256 -7.77 -13.84 -17.30
C PRO A 256 -7.12 -14.77 -16.25
N PRO A 257 -6.92 -16.07 -16.55
CA PRO A 257 -6.47 -17.07 -15.57
C PRO A 257 -5.17 -16.72 -14.84
N ARG A 258 -4.19 -16.11 -15.54
CA ARG A 258 -2.92 -15.69 -14.94
C ARG A 258 -3.08 -14.53 -13.95
N ILE A 259 -3.86 -13.52 -14.32
CA ILE A 259 -4.18 -12.36 -13.46
C ILE A 259 -4.98 -12.82 -12.24
N GLN A 260 -5.94 -13.71 -12.45
CA GLN A 260 -6.73 -14.31 -11.38
C GLN A 260 -5.83 -15.05 -10.37
N ALA A 261 -4.82 -15.78 -10.84
CA ALA A 261 -3.90 -16.51 -9.96
C ALA A 261 -3.03 -15.57 -9.10
N ILE A 262 -2.54 -14.45 -9.67
CA ILE A 262 -1.84 -13.39 -8.91
C ILE A 262 -2.76 -12.79 -7.84
N CYS A 263 -4.00 -12.50 -8.22
CA CYS A 263 -5.01 -11.93 -7.33
C CYS A 263 -5.36 -12.87 -6.16
N TRP A 264 -5.49 -14.17 -6.42
CA TRP A 264 -5.72 -15.17 -5.37
C TRP A 264 -4.53 -15.32 -4.42
N ALA A 265 -3.30 -15.32 -4.93
CA ALA A 265 -2.12 -15.34 -4.07
C ALA A 265 -2.09 -14.11 -3.14
N GLN A 266 -2.42 -12.92 -3.67
CA GLN A 266 -2.55 -11.72 -2.84
C GLN A 266 -3.71 -11.81 -1.85
N PHE A 267 -4.84 -12.38 -2.25
CA PHE A 267 -5.99 -12.53 -1.36
C PHE A 267 -5.62 -13.28 -0.08
N TRP A 268 -5.03 -14.46 -0.22
CA TRP A 268 -4.64 -15.29 0.93
C TRP A 268 -3.50 -14.71 1.76
N ALA A 269 -2.56 -13.99 1.11
CA ALA A 269 -1.48 -13.32 1.80
C ALA A 269 -1.97 -12.15 2.66
N TRP A 270 -2.91 -11.35 2.16
CA TRP A 270 -3.40 -10.15 2.86
C TRP A 270 -4.28 -10.45 4.08
N ILE A 271 -4.87 -11.65 4.18
CA ILE A 271 -5.52 -12.12 5.42
C ILE A 271 -4.52 -12.14 6.58
N GLY A 272 -3.25 -12.50 6.33
CA GLY A 272 -2.20 -12.54 7.33
C GLY A 272 -1.46 -11.22 7.53
N TRP A 273 -1.19 -10.48 6.43
CA TRP A 273 -0.52 -9.18 6.52
C TRP A 273 -1.33 -8.14 7.28
N PHE A 274 -2.65 -8.15 7.16
CA PHE A 274 -3.48 -7.12 7.79
C PHE A 274 -3.39 -7.12 9.33
N PRO A 275 -3.64 -8.24 10.04
CA PRO A 275 -3.40 -8.31 11.49
C PRO A 275 -1.95 -8.03 11.88
N PHE A 276 -0.98 -8.44 11.06
CA PHE A 276 0.43 -8.16 11.30
C PHE A 276 0.72 -6.65 11.32
N LEU A 277 0.23 -5.89 10.34
CA LEU A 277 0.50 -4.44 10.24
C LEU A 277 -0.15 -3.64 11.37
N PHE A 278 -1.36 -3.99 11.81
CA PHE A 278 -2.11 -3.22 12.81
C PHE A 278 -1.92 -3.68 14.26
N TYR A 279 -1.50 -4.93 14.49
CA TYR A 279 -1.36 -5.49 15.84
C TYR A 279 0.07 -5.88 16.22
N SER A 280 1.05 -5.87 15.32
CA SER A 280 2.45 -6.24 15.65
C SER A 280 3.03 -5.38 16.76
N THR A 281 2.82 -4.07 16.74
CA THR A 281 3.28 -3.13 17.77
C THR A 281 2.68 -3.44 19.13
N THR A 282 1.37 -3.64 19.15
CA THR A 282 0.61 -3.98 20.37
C THR A 282 1.03 -5.35 20.89
N TRP A 283 1.27 -6.32 20.02
CA TRP A 283 1.75 -7.65 20.39
C TRP A 283 3.13 -7.63 21.04
N VAL A 284 4.09 -6.89 20.46
CA VAL A 284 5.43 -6.74 21.02
C VAL A 284 5.36 -6.01 22.37
N GLY A 285 4.56 -4.93 22.46
CA GLY A 285 4.33 -4.20 23.70
C GLY A 285 3.70 -5.05 24.80
N GLU A 286 2.62 -5.79 24.50
CA GLU A 286 2.01 -6.72 25.45
C GLU A 286 2.98 -7.80 25.90
N THR A 287 3.79 -8.34 24.99
CA THR A 287 4.80 -9.37 25.33
C THR A 287 5.84 -8.81 26.30
N TYR A 288 6.27 -7.55 26.12
CA TYR A 288 7.19 -6.87 27.03
C TYR A 288 6.59 -6.70 28.44
N PHE A 289 5.40 -6.12 28.55
CA PHE A 289 4.73 -5.91 29.84
C PHE A 289 4.33 -7.23 30.53
N ARG A 290 3.99 -8.26 29.75
CA ARG A 290 3.56 -9.56 30.29
C ARG A 290 4.69 -10.38 30.86
N TYR A 291 5.87 -10.37 30.23
CA TYR A 291 6.96 -11.28 30.60
C TYR A 291 8.16 -10.61 31.27
N GLU A 292 8.48 -9.36 30.95
CA GLU A 292 9.73 -8.71 31.36
C GLU A 292 9.57 -7.65 32.44
N VAL A 293 8.39 -7.03 32.57
CA VAL A 293 8.12 -6.06 33.64
C VAL A 293 7.79 -6.80 34.95
N PRO A 294 8.49 -6.54 36.07
CA PRO A 294 8.19 -7.13 37.37
C PRO A 294 6.78 -6.74 37.86
N LYS A 295 6.03 -7.69 38.42
CA LYS A 295 4.63 -7.51 38.89
C LYS A 295 4.42 -6.44 39.99
N GLY A 296 5.51 -5.88 40.55
CA GLY A 296 5.49 -4.84 41.59
C GLY A 296 6.21 -3.55 41.21
N ALA A 297 6.63 -3.39 39.95
CA ALA A 297 7.17 -2.12 39.47
C ALA A 297 6.02 -1.10 39.30
N THR A 298 6.24 0.15 39.73
CA THR A 298 5.31 1.25 39.49
C THR A 298 5.06 1.34 37.98
N GLN A 299 3.80 1.23 37.57
CA GLN A 299 3.49 1.32 36.14
C GLN A 299 3.87 2.71 35.63
N PRO A 300 4.48 2.80 34.43
CA PRO A 300 4.92 4.08 33.88
C PRO A 300 3.72 5.02 33.69
N ALA A 301 3.93 6.31 33.97
CA ALA A 301 2.90 7.34 33.83
C ALA A 301 2.33 7.43 32.40
N ASP A 302 3.15 7.16 31.38
CA ASP A 302 2.73 7.04 29.98
C ASP A 302 2.95 5.60 29.46
N MET A 303 2.07 4.69 29.87
CA MET A 303 2.12 3.29 29.41
C MET A 303 1.88 3.17 27.89
N LEU A 304 1.07 4.05 27.30
CA LEU A 304 0.84 4.08 25.86
C LEU A 304 2.12 4.45 25.09
N GLY A 305 2.82 5.49 25.55
CA GLY A 305 4.13 5.88 25.02
C GLY A 305 5.13 4.74 25.08
N GLU A 306 5.22 4.04 26.22
CA GLU A 306 6.13 2.89 26.35
C GLU A 306 5.79 1.72 25.40
N VAL A 307 4.51 1.35 25.28
CA VAL A 307 4.07 0.35 24.27
C VAL A 307 4.43 0.80 22.86
N GLY A 308 4.16 2.07 22.54
CA GLY A 308 4.47 2.65 21.25
C GLY A 308 5.97 2.70 20.96
N ARG A 309 6.81 2.99 21.96
CA ARG A 309 8.27 3.06 21.86
C ARG A 309 8.89 1.69 21.62
N VAL A 310 8.50 0.71 22.43
CA VAL A 310 8.98 -0.68 22.29
C VAL A 310 8.49 -1.29 20.97
N GLY A 311 7.23 -1.05 20.61
CA GLY A 311 6.66 -1.46 19.32
C GLY A 311 7.37 -0.81 18.14
N SER A 312 7.58 0.51 18.20
CA SER A 312 8.30 1.28 17.17
C SER A 312 9.71 0.75 16.96
N LEU A 313 10.44 0.43 18.03
CA LEU A 313 11.80 -0.12 17.93
C LEU A 313 11.82 -1.43 17.14
N SER A 314 10.83 -2.31 17.33
CA SER A 314 10.70 -3.51 16.52
C SER A 314 10.40 -3.20 15.04
N LEU A 315 9.56 -2.20 14.79
CA LEU A 315 9.22 -1.75 13.43
C LEU A 315 10.36 -1.00 12.73
N VAL A 316 11.30 -0.39 13.47
CA VAL A 316 12.55 0.17 12.91
C VAL A 316 13.38 -0.93 12.30
N VAL A 317 13.56 -2.05 13.01
CA VAL A 317 14.35 -3.19 12.48
C VAL A 317 13.63 -3.81 11.29
N PHE A 318 12.32 -4.03 11.37
CA PHE A 318 11.48 -4.48 10.25
C PHE A 318 11.61 -3.58 9.02
N SER A 319 11.53 -2.26 9.20
CA SER A 319 11.61 -1.29 8.09
C SER A 319 13.01 -1.17 7.53
N SER A 320 14.04 -1.31 8.37
CA SER A 320 15.43 -1.38 7.93
C SER A 320 15.67 -2.63 7.08
N MET A 321 15.16 -3.80 7.51
CA MET A 321 15.23 -5.03 6.73
C MET A 321 14.42 -4.93 5.43
N THR A 322 13.25 -4.29 5.47
CA THR A 322 12.45 -4.00 4.27
C THR A 322 13.20 -3.11 3.30
N PHE A 323 13.81 -2.02 3.78
CA PHE A 323 14.58 -1.09 2.96
C PHE A 323 15.78 -1.79 2.31
N ILE A 324 16.58 -2.51 3.09
CA ILE A 324 17.71 -3.30 2.61
C ILE A 324 17.22 -4.35 1.59
N GLY A 325 16.13 -5.05 1.89
CA GLY A 325 15.51 -6.03 1.00
C GLY A 325 15.08 -5.40 -0.33
N SER A 326 14.41 -4.24 -0.30
CA SER A 326 13.95 -3.53 -1.49
C SER A 326 15.09 -3.07 -2.41
N VAL A 327 16.27 -2.82 -1.85
CA VAL A 327 17.47 -2.42 -2.61
C VAL A 327 18.23 -3.65 -3.10
N LEU A 328 18.44 -4.66 -2.27
CA LEU A 328 19.30 -5.81 -2.58
C LEU A 328 18.59 -6.91 -3.38
N LEU A 329 17.32 -7.22 -3.06
CA LEU A 329 16.60 -8.34 -3.67
C LEU A 329 16.48 -8.22 -5.19
N PRO A 330 16.20 -7.05 -5.79
CA PRO A 330 16.15 -6.92 -7.25
C PRO A 330 17.46 -7.27 -7.96
N PHE A 331 18.63 -7.19 -7.29
CA PHE A 331 19.92 -7.61 -7.86
C PHE A 331 20.16 -9.13 -7.76
N CYS A 332 19.47 -9.80 -6.84
CA CYS A 332 19.61 -11.22 -6.56
C CYS A 332 18.60 -12.09 -7.33
N VAL A 333 17.52 -11.49 -7.84
CA VAL A 333 16.43 -12.19 -8.54
C VAL A 333 16.59 -12.07 -10.06
N GLN A 334 16.26 -13.12 -10.80
CA GLN A 334 16.29 -13.06 -12.27
C GLN A 334 15.17 -12.14 -12.80
N PRO A 335 15.45 -11.25 -13.78
CA PRO A 335 14.40 -10.51 -14.46
C PRO A 335 13.43 -11.47 -15.14
N PRO A 336 12.11 -11.24 -15.04
CA PRO A 336 11.09 -12.16 -15.56
C PRO A 336 11.11 -12.33 -17.10
N ASP A 337 11.81 -11.47 -17.84
CA ASP A 337 11.93 -11.51 -19.31
C ASP A 337 13.12 -12.34 -19.85
N SER A 338 13.75 -13.21 -19.04
CA SER A 338 14.97 -13.88 -19.46
C SER A 338 14.74 -15.02 -20.48
N LYS A 339 14.59 -14.66 -21.76
CA LYS A 339 15.56 -15.12 -22.76
C LYS A 339 16.76 -14.15 -22.71
N ARG A 340 17.64 -14.34 -21.72
CA ARG A 340 18.95 -13.67 -21.52
C ARG A 340 19.01 -12.14 -21.76
N PRO A 341 19.02 -11.28 -20.72
CA PRO A 341 19.29 -9.86 -20.93
C PRO A 341 20.77 -9.63 -21.29
N ARG A 342 21.02 -8.93 -22.41
CA ARG A 342 22.36 -8.55 -22.89
C ARG A 342 23.02 -7.44 -22.04
N PHE A 343 22.34 -6.92 -21.01
CA PHE A 343 22.88 -5.89 -20.14
C PHE A 343 22.32 -6.00 -18.71
N THR A 344 23.16 -6.39 -17.76
CA THR A 344 22.93 -6.19 -16.32
C THR A 344 23.85 -5.06 -15.84
N PRO A 345 23.35 -4.05 -15.12
CA PRO A 345 24.20 -3.02 -14.52
C PRO A 345 25.29 -3.67 -13.66
N ARG A 346 26.56 -3.28 -13.86
CA ARG A 346 27.68 -3.82 -13.08
C ARG A 346 27.45 -3.50 -11.59
N PRO A 347 27.49 -4.50 -10.69
CA PRO A 347 27.32 -4.25 -9.26
C PRO A 347 28.48 -3.38 -8.74
N PRO A 348 28.24 -2.57 -7.69
CA PRO A 348 29.29 -1.76 -7.08
C PRO A 348 30.47 -2.65 -6.64
N PRO A 349 31.73 -2.21 -6.85
CA PRO A 349 32.92 -3.07 -6.75
C PRO A 349 33.10 -3.71 -5.37
N GLY A 350 32.61 -3.09 -4.30
CA GLY A 350 32.67 -3.62 -2.94
C GLY A 350 31.75 -4.83 -2.66
N LEU A 351 30.68 -5.02 -3.44
CA LEU A 351 29.71 -6.12 -3.28
C LEU A 351 29.88 -7.22 -4.33
N ALA A 352 30.81 -7.05 -5.28
CA ALA A 352 30.94 -7.92 -6.45
C ALA A 352 31.32 -9.37 -6.12
N SER A 353 32.11 -9.61 -5.06
CA SER A 353 32.50 -10.97 -4.64
C SER A 353 31.32 -11.72 -4.02
N LEU A 354 30.59 -11.08 -3.10
CA LEU A 354 29.39 -11.63 -2.45
C LEU A 354 28.28 -11.89 -3.49
N LEU A 355 28.06 -10.92 -4.38
CA LEU A 355 27.06 -11.03 -5.44
C LEU A 355 27.40 -12.16 -6.42
N LYS A 356 28.68 -12.44 -6.75
CA LYS A 356 29.04 -13.56 -7.64
C LYS A 356 28.63 -14.93 -7.10
N THR A 357 28.77 -15.16 -5.79
CA THR A 357 28.33 -16.41 -5.14
C THR A 357 26.81 -16.52 -5.14
N VAL A 358 26.11 -15.42 -4.87
CA VAL A 358 24.63 -15.33 -4.91
C VAL A 358 24.10 -15.45 -6.35
N MET A 359 24.86 -14.96 -7.33
CA MET A 359 24.52 -15.01 -8.76
C MET A 359 24.52 -16.43 -9.35
N GLY A 360 25.13 -17.41 -8.67
CA GLY A 360 25.07 -18.83 -9.07
C GLY A 360 23.72 -19.50 -8.78
N ILE A 361 22.94 -18.95 -7.85
CA ILE A 361 21.62 -19.46 -7.41
C ILE A 361 20.61 -18.31 -7.54
N ARG A 362 20.47 -17.68 -8.71
CA ARG A 362 19.44 -16.64 -8.85
C ARG A 362 18.06 -17.30 -8.94
N PRO A 363 17.20 -17.23 -7.91
CA PRO A 363 15.83 -17.69 -8.03
C PRO A 363 15.08 -16.82 -9.05
N ASP A 364 14.13 -17.43 -9.73
CA ASP A 364 13.13 -16.71 -10.51
C ASP A 364 12.22 -15.88 -9.59
N LEU A 365 11.64 -14.79 -10.10
CA LEU A 365 10.78 -13.88 -9.34
C LEU A 365 9.62 -14.62 -8.65
N GLN A 366 9.04 -15.61 -9.32
CA GLN A 366 7.96 -16.43 -8.76
C GLN A 366 8.46 -17.26 -7.58
N THR A 367 9.67 -17.82 -7.69
CA THR A 367 10.29 -18.60 -6.60
C THR A 367 10.61 -17.71 -5.41
N THR A 368 11.10 -16.50 -5.65
CA THR A 368 11.33 -15.50 -4.60
C THR A 368 10.03 -15.12 -3.89
N TRP A 369 8.95 -14.91 -4.65
CA TRP A 369 7.64 -14.58 -4.07
C TRP A 369 7.08 -15.75 -3.25
N LEU A 370 7.22 -16.99 -3.74
CA LEU A 370 6.85 -18.19 -3.00
C LEU A 370 7.65 -18.32 -1.68
N ILE A 371 8.98 -18.16 -1.73
CA ILE A 371 9.85 -18.19 -0.54
C ILE A 371 9.44 -17.11 0.45
N SER A 372 9.03 -15.92 -0.02
CA SER A 372 8.59 -14.84 0.85
C SER A 372 7.35 -15.23 1.68
N HIS A 373 6.36 -15.89 1.06
CA HIS A 373 5.18 -16.38 1.77
C HIS A 373 5.52 -17.51 2.75
N VAL A 374 6.39 -18.44 2.36
CA VAL A 374 6.89 -19.50 3.24
C VAL A 374 7.58 -18.90 4.46
N MET A 375 8.41 -17.89 4.25
CA MET A 375 9.16 -17.26 5.33
C MET A 375 8.24 -16.49 6.27
N PHE A 376 7.26 -15.74 5.75
CA PHE A 376 6.23 -15.11 6.58
C PHE A 376 5.44 -16.13 7.40
N ALA A 377 4.97 -17.22 6.78
CA ALA A 377 4.26 -18.29 7.47
C ALA A 377 5.13 -18.95 8.57
N ALA A 378 6.38 -19.30 8.25
CA ALA A 378 7.31 -19.90 9.20
C ALA A 378 7.55 -18.98 10.40
N THR A 379 7.67 -17.67 10.20
CA THR A 379 7.84 -16.72 11.31
C THR A 379 6.61 -16.57 12.19
N MET A 380 5.43 -16.43 11.58
CA MET A 380 4.20 -16.15 12.33
C MET A 380 3.60 -17.40 13.01
N ILE A 381 3.96 -18.61 12.56
CA ILE A 381 3.66 -19.86 13.30
C ILE A 381 4.25 -19.83 14.72
N PHE A 382 5.42 -19.21 14.91
CA PHE A 382 6.07 -19.10 16.21
C PHE A 382 5.52 -17.97 17.09
N ALA A 383 4.61 -17.12 16.60
CA ALA A 383 4.10 -15.98 17.36
C ALA A 383 3.49 -16.37 18.72
N PRO A 384 2.68 -17.45 18.86
CA PRO A 384 2.15 -17.86 20.18
C PRO A 384 3.21 -18.31 21.19
N PHE A 385 4.41 -18.66 20.73
CA PHE A 385 5.51 -19.14 21.57
C PHE A 385 6.48 -18.03 22.00
N ALA A 386 6.29 -16.79 21.51
CA ALA A 386 7.15 -15.67 21.86
C ALA A 386 6.88 -15.19 23.30
N ARG A 387 7.77 -15.56 24.23
CA ARG A 387 7.69 -15.19 25.67
C ARG A 387 8.72 -14.12 26.08
N SER A 388 9.33 -13.44 25.14
CA SER A 388 10.27 -12.34 25.38
C SER A 388 10.16 -11.31 24.27
N ARG A 389 10.41 -10.04 24.61
CA ARG A 389 10.46 -8.94 23.64
C ARG A 389 11.49 -9.19 22.56
N ALA A 390 12.62 -9.85 22.88
CA ALA A 390 13.69 -10.12 21.94
C ALA A 390 13.23 -11.09 20.85
N VAL A 391 12.52 -12.16 21.26
CA VAL A 391 11.95 -13.14 20.33
C VAL A 391 10.84 -12.50 19.49
N ALA A 392 9.92 -11.77 20.11
CA ALA A 392 8.84 -11.09 19.36
C ALA A 392 9.41 -10.08 18.34
N THR A 393 10.38 -9.27 18.76
CA THR A 393 11.07 -8.31 17.87
C THR A 393 11.81 -9.00 16.74
N PHE A 394 12.49 -10.11 17.02
CA PHE A 394 13.18 -10.91 16.00
C PHE A 394 12.20 -11.47 14.95
N LEU A 395 11.04 -11.98 15.39
CA LEU A 395 10.01 -12.48 14.49
C LEU A 395 9.42 -11.34 13.62
N VAL A 396 9.10 -10.18 14.21
CA VAL A 396 8.64 -9.00 13.45
C VAL A 396 9.70 -8.54 12.45
N ALA A 397 10.97 -8.45 12.87
CA ALA A 397 12.07 -8.03 12.01
C ALA A 397 12.23 -8.94 10.79
N LEU A 398 12.16 -10.27 10.98
CA LEU A 398 12.32 -11.25 9.91
C LEU A 398 11.19 -11.14 8.85
N CYS A 399 10.01 -10.65 9.22
CA CYS A 399 8.92 -10.33 8.29
C CYS A 399 9.22 -9.10 7.39
N GLY A 400 10.29 -8.34 7.61
CA GLY A 400 10.67 -7.23 6.73
C GLY A 400 11.09 -7.67 5.33
N ILE A 401 11.74 -8.83 5.21
CA ILE A 401 12.16 -9.36 3.90
C ILE A 401 10.93 -9.81 3.08
N PRO A 402 9.96 -10.58 3.63
CA PRO A 402 8.73 -10.92 2.92
C PRO A 402 7.89 -9.71 2.55
N TRP A 403 7.88 -8.68 3.40
CA TRP A 403 7.18 -7.44 3.12
C TRP A 403 7.77 -6.74 1.88
N ALA A 404 9.09 -6.63 1.78
CA ALA A 404 9.76 -6.07 0.61
C ALA A 404 9.40 -6.79 -0.70
N VAL A 405 9.32 -8.13 -0.68
CA VAL A 405 8.91 -8.92 -1.85
C VAL A 405 7.43 -8.70 -2.16
N THR A 406 6.57 -8.67 -1.15
CA THR A 406 5.12 -8.46 -1.29
C THR A 406 4.78 -7.09 -1.89
N CYS A 407 5.56 -6.06 -1.57
CA CYS A 407 5.41 -4.74 -2.18
C CYS A 407 5.88 -4.65 -3.63
N TRP A 408 6.59 -5.66 -4.15
CA TRP A 408 7.25 -5.62 -5.47
C TRP A 408 6.73 -6.66 -6.45
N ALA A 409 6.70 -7.94 -6.07
CA ALA A 409 6.42 -9.05 -6.97
C ALA A 409 5.02 -8.98 -7.62
N PRO A 410 3.92 -8.73 -6.89
CA PRO A 410 2.58 -8.69 -7.46
C PRO A 410 2.42 -7.60 -8.53
N PHE A 411 2.92 -6.39 -8.26
CA PHE A 411 2.87 -5.28 -9.21
C PHE A 411 3.70 -5.55 -10.46
N THR A 412 4.84 -6.22 -10.30
CA THR A 412 5.70 -6.61 -11.42
C THR A 412 5.02 -7.65 -12.30
N PHE A 413 4.42 -8.70 -11.71
CA PHE A 413 3.67 -9.71 -12.47
C PHE A 413 2.46 -9.12 -13.19
N MET A 414 1.71 -8.24 -12.51
CA MET A 414 0.58 -7.55 -13.13
C MET A 414 1.02 -6.71 -14.32
N GLY A 415 2.11 -5.94 -14.19
CA GLY A 415 2.65 -5.13 -15.29
C GLY A 415 3.03 -5.95 -16.53
N ILE A 416 3.60 -7.14 -16.33
CA ILE A 416 3.97 -8.06 -17.42
C ILE A 416 2.74 -8.61 -18.13
N GLU A 417 1.73 -9.06 -17.37
CA GLU A 417 0.51 -9.61 -17.97
C GLU A 417 -0.32 -8.53 -18.67
N ILE A 418 -0.38 -7.31 -18.13
CA ILE A 418 -0.98 -6.16 -18.82
C ILE A 418 -0.27 -5.89 -20.15
N ASN A 419 1.06 -5.94 -20.16
CA ASN A 419 1.84 -5.72 -21.38
C ASN A 419 1.58 -6.80 -22.43
N LYS A 420 1.52 -8.08 -22.03
CA LYS A 420 1.17 -9.20 -22.92
C LYS A 420 -0.23 -9.05 -23.53
N LEU A 421 -1.21 -8.64 -22.72
CA LEU A 421 -2.58 -8.41 -23.19
C LEU A 421 -2.65 -7.26 -24.19
N ALA A 422 -1.85 -6.21 -24.01
CA ALA A 422 -1.75 -5.11 -24.96
C ALA A 422 -1.08 -5.52 -26.29
N MET A 423 -0.11 -6.45 -26.26
CA MET A 423 0.60 -6.91 -27.46
C MET A 423 -0.17 -7.97 -28.27
N ASN A 424 -1.04 -8.77 -27.64
CA ASN A 424 -1.80 -9.85 -28.30
C ASN A 424 -3.33 -9.69 -28.15
N PRO A 425 -3.96 -8.71 -28.82
CA PRO A 425 -5.41 -8.50 -28.76
C PRO A 425 -6.25 -9.66 -29.36
N SER A 426 -5.63 -10.56 -30.13
CA SER A 426 -6.30 -11.69 -30.80
C SER A 426 -6.68 -12.86 -29.89
N GLN A 427 -6.28 -12.86 -28.61
CA GLN A 427 -6.71 -13.88 -27.65
C GLN A 427 -8.00 -13.52 -26.90
N SER A 428 -8.33 -12.23 -26.73
CA SER A 428 -9.57 -11.82 -26.04
C SER A 428 -10.83 -12.03 -26.88
N SER A 429 -10.71 -12.19 -28.20
CA SER A 429 -11.84 -12.48 -29.09
C SER A 429 -12.23 -13.96 -29.15
N ARG A 430 -11.42 -14.87 -28.58
CA ARG A 430 -11.69 -16.33 -28.64
C ARG A 430 -12.82 -16.81 -27.73
N SER A 431 -13.37 -15.98 -26.85
CA SER A 431 -14.54 -16.35 -26.03
C SER A 431 -15.88 -16.17 -26.73
N SER A 432 -15.91 -15.60 -27.95
CA SER A 432 -17.10 -15.53 -28.79
C SER A 432 -16.91 -16.49 -29.95
N GLY A 433 -17.63 -17.62 -29.92
CA GLY A 433 -17.52 -18.67 -30.93
C GLY A 433 -17.99 -18.20 -32.31
N VAL A 434 -17.07 -17.65 -33.11
CA VAL A 434 -17.19 -17.57 -34.56
C VAL A 434 -15.79 -17.75 -35.15
N THR A 435 -15.56 -18.90 -35.78
CA THR A 435 -14.33 -19.19 -36.54
C THR A 435 -14.36 -18.37 -37.84
N MET A 436 -13.69 -17.22 -37.86
CA MET A 436 -13.38 -16.54 -39.13
C MET A 436 -12.09 -17.13 -39.70
N ILE A 437 -12.24 -18.01 -40.68
CA ILE A 437 -11.15 -18.43 -41.56
C ILE A 437 -10.91 -17.26 -42.53
N THR A 438 -9.84 -16.49 -42.32
CA THR A 438 -9.37 -15.54 -43.32
C THR A 438 -8.25 -16.18 -44.14
N SER A 439 -8.52 -16.32 -45.42
CA SER A 439 -7.67 -16.81 -46.49
C SER A 439 -6.45 -15.91 -46.70
N SER A 440 -5.31 -16.34 -46.16
CA SER A 440 -3.99 -15.87 -46.61
C SER A 440 -2.99 -17.02 -46.51
N SER A 441 -3.34 -18.12 -47.16
CA SER A 441 -2.42 -19.19 -47.52
C SER A 441 -2.53 -19.33 -49.04
N LEU A 442 -1.60 -18.74 -49.79
CA LEU A 442 -1.18 -19.13 -51.15
C LEU A 442 -0.29 -18.03 -51.74
N LEU A 443 1.01 -18.35 -51.90
CA LEU A 443 2.02 -17.87 -52.86
C LEU A 443 3.38 -18.35 -52.28
N SER A 444 3.72 -19.63 -52.40
CA SER A 444 4.38 -20.31 -53.54
C SER A 444 5.76 -19.72 -53.89
N GLY A 445 6.79 -20.56 -53.83
CA GLY A 445 8.21 -20.19 -53.89
C GLY A 445 8.87 -20.18 -55.27
N GLY A 446 10.16 -19.86 -55.27
CA GLY A 446 11.10 -19.97 -56.40
C GLY A 446 12.48 -19.39 -56.05
N PRO A 447 13.63 -19.98 -56.47
CA PRO A 447 14.97 -19.69 -55.92
C PRO A 447 15.89 -18.90 -56.86
N THR A 448 16.71 -17.95 -56.35
CA THR A 448 17.98 -17.50 -57.00
C THR A 448 18.89 -16.63 -56.11
N THR A 449 20.07 -17.18 -55.77
CA THR A 449 21.46 -16.70 -56.00
C THR A 449 21.94 -15.26 -55.66
N TYR A 450 22.86 -15.19 -54.68
CA TYR A 450 24.03 -14.28 -54.44
C TYR A 450 23.97 -12.76 -54.73
N SER A 451 24.17 -11.93 -53.69
CA SER A 451 25.44 -11.20 -53.42
C SER A 451 25.38 -10.25 -52.21
N ASP A 452 26.47 -10.32 -51.43
CA ASP A 452 27.15 -9.38 -50.53
C ASP A 452 26.48 -8.58 -49.39
N ARG A 453 27.05 -8.84 -48.20
CA ARG A 453 27.37 -7.95 -47.06
C ARG A 453 26.63 -6.61 -46.91
N THR A 454 25.85 -6.51 -45.83
CA THR A 454 26.16 -5.64 -44.66
C THR A 454 25.27 -6.04 -43.48
N ASN A 455 25.89 -6.18 -42.30
CA ASN A 455 25.19 -6.23 -41.01
C ASN A 455 24.43 -4.92 -40.82
N ASP A 456 23.10 -4.97 -40.77
CA ASP A 456 22.33 -4.05 -39.94
C ASP A 456 21.19 -4.84 -39.31
N THR A 457 21.31 -5.02 -38.00
CA THR A 457 20.27 -5.62 -37.16
C THR A 457 19.23 -4.53 -36.97
N GLU A 458 18.13 -4.62 -37.71
CA GLU A 458 17.03 -3.68 -37.58
C GLU A 458 16.51 -3.73 -36.13
N MET A 459 16.63 -2.59 -35.47
CA MET A 459 16.23 -2.39 -34.09
C MET A 459 14.71 -2.40 -34.06
N ASP A 460 14.11 -3.34 -33.35
CA ASP A 460 12.66 -3.44 -33.17
C ASP A 460 12.21 -2.28 -32.26
N VAL A 461 12.06 -1.09 -32.87
CA VAL A 461 11.62 0.13 -32.20
C VAL A 461 10.12 -0.02 -31.98
N LEU A 462 9.74 -0.24 -30.72
CA LEU A 462 8.38 -0.13 -30.18
C LEU A 462 7.74 1.19 -30.65
N ARG A 463 6.99 1.15 -31.75
CA ARG A 463 6.12 2.23 -32.20
C ARG A 463 4.75 2.01 -31.58
N LEU A 464 4.46 2.74 -30.50
CA LEU A 464 3.10 2.98 -30.07
C LEU A 464 2.42 3.83 -31.14
N ASN A 465 1.32 3.35 -31.72
CA ASN A 465 0.49 4.12 -32.63
C ASN A 465 0.00 5.40 -31.93
N HIS A 466 0.70 6.50 -32.16
CA HIS A 466 0.13 7.83 -31.99
C HIS A 466 -0.47 8.21 -33.34
N HIS A 467 -1.80 8.33 -33.37
CA HIS A 467 -2.49 8.96 -34.48
C HIS A 467 -2.06 10.43 -34.50
N ASP A 468 -1.23 10.81 -35.47
CA ASP A 468 -0.98 12.21 -35.81
C ASP A 468 -2.28 12.82 -36.35
N PRO A 469 -2.64 14.07 -36.00
CA PRO A 469 -3.88 14.69 -36.44
C PRO A 469 -3.84 15.22 -37.89
N ASP A 470 -2.78 14.96 -38.66
CA ASP A 470 -2.57 15.57 -39.99
C ASP A 470 -2.45 14.52 -41.12
N SER A 471 -3.41 13.60 -41.24
CA SER A 471 -3.58 12.81 -42.45
C SER A 471 -5.06 12.66 -42.81
N ASP A 472 -5.53 13.52 -43.70
CA ASP A 472 -6.82 13.39 -44.39
C ASP A 472 -6.79 12.14 -45.28
N SER A 473 -7.46 11.08 -44.84
CA SER A 473 -7.97 10.05 -45.74
C SER A 473 -9.23 9.42 -45.13
N ASP A 474 -10.37 9.81 -45.68
CA ASP A 474 -11.70 9.31 -45.36
C ASP A 474 -11.82 7.80 -45.65
N ILE A 475 -11.77 6.98 -44.60
CA ILE A 475 -12.34 5.62 -44.62
C ILE A 475 -13.05 5.39 -43.29
N GLU A 476 -14.38 5.33 -43.35
CA GLU A 476 -15.25 4.89 -42.26
C GLU A 476 -15.03 3.39 -41.98
N ASP A 477 -14.08 3.06 -41.09
CA ASP A 477 -14.01 1.74 -40.46
C ASP A 477 -14.35 1.85 -38.97
N GLY A 478 -15.29 1.00 -38.56
CA GLY A 478 -15.93 1.02 -37.24
C GLY A 478 -14.94 1.10 -36.08
N VAL A 479 -15.21 2.02 -35.16
CA VAL A 479 -14.46 2.28 -33.93
C VAL A 479 -14.26 1.00 -33.13
N SER A 480 -13.15 0.31 -33.34
CA SER A 480 -12.65 -0.70 -32.42
C SER A 480 -12.09 0.04 -31.21
N ASN A 481 -12.91 0.16 -30.15
CA ASN A 481 -12.50 0.63 -28.82
C ASN A 481 -11.47 -0.34 -28.22
N THR A 482 -10.25 -0.33 -28.75
CA THR A 482 -9.14 -1.08 -28.16
C THR A 482 -8.58 -0.20 -27.03
N PRO A 483 -8.72 -0.61 -25.76
CA PRO A 483 -8.27 0.21 -24.63
C PRO A 483 -6.77 0.45 -24.71
N SER A 484 -6.33 1.67 -24.39
CA SER A 484 -4.91 1.98 -24.33
C SER A 484 -4.23 1.17 -23.22
N THR A 485 -2.94 0.87 -23.36
CA THR A 485 -2.16 0.14 -22.34
C THR A 485 -2.27 0.77 -20.94
N GLY A 486 -2.42 2.10 -20.88
CA GLY A 486 -2.62 2.85 -19.64
C GLY A 486 -4.01 2.62 -19.01
N GLU A 487 -5.08 2.60 -19.80
CA GLU A 487 -6.43 2.28 -19.32
C GLU A 487 -6.52 0.84 -18.84
N LEU A 488 -5.92 -0.10 -19.59
CA LEU A 488 -5.84 -1.50 -19.21
C LEU A 488 -5.08 -1.68 -17.89
N ALA A 489 -3.96 -0.98 -17.73
CA ALA A 489 -3.19 -0.98 -16.49
C ALA A 489 -3.99 -0.45 -15.30
N GLY A 490 -4.72 0.66 -15.49
CA GLY A 490 -5.58 1.24 -14.45
C GLY A 490 -6.67 0.28 -13.96
N ILE A 491 -7.34 -0.42 -14.89
CA ILE A 491 -8.39 -1.39 -14.57
C ILE A 491 -7.81 -2.56 -13.77
N TYR A 492 -6.75 -3.19 -14.26
CA TYR A 492 -6.17 -4.36 -13.61
C TYR A 492 -5.47 -4.05 -12.28
N LEU A 493 -4.84 -2.89 -12.15
CA LEU A 493 -4.34 -2.42 -10.85
C LEU A 493 -5.48 -2.11 -9.87
N GLY A 494 -6.62 -1.63 -10.37
CA GLY A 494 -7.85 -1.49 -9.58
C GLY A 494 -8.37 -2.84 -9.07
N VAL A 495 -8.41 -3.86 -9.93
CA VAL A 495 -8.77 -5.23 -9.53
C VAL A 495 -7.79 -5.79 -8.49
N LEU A 496 -6.49 -5.62 -8.70
CA LEU A 496 -5.48 -6.02 -7.71
C LEU A 496 -5.77 -5.37 -6.35
N ASN A 497 -6.10 -4.07 -6.32
CA ASN A 497 -6.46 -3.39 -5.08
C ASN A 497 -7.68 -4.04 -4.40
N VAL A 498 -8.73 -4.38 -5.14
CA VAL A 498 -9.91 -5.10 -4.62
C VAL A 498 -9.49 -6.42 -3.96
N TYR A 499 -8.61 -7.19 -4.59
CA TYR A 499 -8.08 -8.45 -4.06
C TYR A 499 -7.09 -8.27 -2.90
N THR A 500 -6.56 -7.08 -2.68
CA THR A 500 -5.80 -6.74 -1.46
C THR A 500 -6.68 -6.20 -0.34
N THR A 501 -7.83 -5.58 -0.64
CA THR A 501 -8.73 -4.98 0.37
C THR A 501 -9.78 -5.96 0.89
N LEU A 502 -10.38 -6.80 0.03
CA LEU A 502 -11.37 -7.80 0.46
C LEU A 502 -10.89 -8.75 1.58
N PRO A 503 -9.65 -9.29 1.53
CA PRO A 503 -9.15 -10.16 2.58
C PRO A 503 -8.96 -9.45 3.92
N GLN A 504 -8.83 -8.12 3.93
CA GLN A 504 -8.67 -7.36 5.16
C GLN A 504 -9.97 -7.35 5.97
N PHE A 505 -11.15 -7.33 5.31
CA PHE A 505 -12.43 -7.54 6.00
C PHE A 505 -12.49 -8.92 6.64
N LEU A 506 -12.03 -9.96 5.93
CA LEU A 506 -11.98 -11.32 6.46
C LEU A 506 -10.99 -11.43 7.63
N GLY A 507 -9.79 -10.86 7.50
CA GLY A 507 -8.81 -10.81 8.58
C GLY A 507 -9.34 -10.08 9.82
N THR A 508 -10.06 -8.97 9.61
CA THR A 508 -10.72 -8.23 10.68
C THR A 508 -11.79 -9.06 11.38
N PHE A 509 -12.63 -9.75 10.61
CA PHE A 509 -13.67 -10.63 11.15
C PHE A 509 -13.09 -11.81 11.94
N ILE A 510 -12.01 -12.41 11.43
CA ILE A 510 -11.25 -13.47 12.13
C ILE A 510 -10.71 -12.91 13.46
N SER A 511 -10.04 -11.75 13.44
CA SER A 511 -9.56 -11.11 14.66
C SER A 511 -10.67 -10.82 15.66
N TRP A 512 -11.83 -10.34 15.19
CA TRP A 512 -13.00 -10.09 16.03
C TRP A 512 -13.48 -11.37 16.73
N ILE A 513 -13.57 -12.51 16.02
CA ILE A 513 -13.94 -13.80 16.61
C ILE A 513 -12.91 -14.22 17.65
N VAL A 514 -11.62 -14.21 17.29
CA VAL A 514 -10.53 -14.63 18.18
C VAL A 514 -10.51 -13.81 19.46
N PHE A 515 -10.60 -12.49 19.35
CA PHE A 515 -10.65 -11.60 20.51
C PHE A 515 -11.89 -11.82 21.35
N SER A 516 -13.05 -12.08 20.74
CA SER A 516 -14.30 -12.30 21.48
C SER A 516 -14.31 -13.63 22.24
N VAL A 517 -13.61 -14.65 21.74
CA VAL A 517 -13.52 -15.98 22.39
C VAL A 517 -12.44 -16.00 23.47
N LEU A 518 -11.28 -15.41 23.22
CA LEU A 518 -10.12 -15.51 24.13
C LEU A 518 -10.08 -14.41 25.19
N GLU A 519 -10.65 -13.25 24.88
CA GLU A 519 -10.76 -12.12 25.79
C GLU A 519 -12.20 -11.57 25.78
N PRO A 520 -13.21 -12.39 26.14
CA PRO A 520 -14.59 -11.93 26.26
C PRO A 520 -14.59 -10.81 27.30
N GLY A 521 -14.81 -9.57 26.84
CA GLY A 521 -14.52 -8.38 27.61
C GLY A 521 -15.06 -8.47 29.03
N SER A 522 -14.20 -8.25 30.03
CA SER A 522 -14.68 -8.08 31.41
C SER A 522 -15.62 -6.88 31.43
N THR A 523 -16.92 -7.15 31.55
CA THR A 523 -17.97 -6.17 31.79
C THR A 523 -17.92 -5.60 33.22
N LYS A 524 -16.91 -5.96 34.02
CA LYS A 524 -16.63 -5.37 35.33
C LYS A 524 -15.14 -5.01 35.42
N ARG A 525 -14.79 -3.83 34.94
CA ARG A 525 -13.71 -3.07 35.57
C ARG A 525 -14.34 -2.46 36.81
N ASP A 526 -13.92 -2.89 37.99
CA ASP A 526 -14.22 -2.15 39.22
C ASP A 526 -13.71 -0.72 39.03
N ASP A 527 -14.50 0.29 39.40
CA ASP A 527 -14.17 1.71 39.30
C ASP A 527 -12.93 2.12 40.12
N THR A 528 -12.30 1.16 40.81
CA THR A 528 -11.05 1.28 41.56
C THR A 528 -9.81 0.75 40.82
N ALA A 529 -9.98 0.10 39.66
CA ALA A 529 -8.85 -0.34 38.84
C ALA A 529 -8.23 0.89 38.14
N GLN A 530 -7.01 1.25 38.56
CA GLN A 530 -6.17 2.27 37.92
C GLN A 530 -6.31 2.23 36.38
N ASP A 531 -6.31 3.42 35.74
CA ASP A 531 -6.34 3.67 34.29
C ASP A 531 -5.32 2.84 33.46
N SER A 532 -4.48 2.09 34.14
CA SER A 532 -3.32 1.37 33.66
C SER A 532 -3.57 -0.13 33.37
N GLN A 533 -4.75 -0.70 33.64
CA GLN A 533 -5.02 -2.13 33.40
C GLN A 533 -5.85 -2.40 32.13
N TRP A 534 -5.43 -1.90 30.95
CA TRP A 534 -6.11 -2.15 29.65
C TRP A 534 -5.52 -3.29 28.83
N MET A 535 -4.40 -3.87 29.25
CA MET A 535 -3.81 -5.06 28.64
C MET A 535 -4.08 -6.31 29.48
N ASN A 536 -4.32 -7.45 28.83
CA ASN A 536 -4.36 -8.74 29.53
C ASN A 536 -2.92 -9.23 29.78
N LEU A 537 -2.41 -8.97 30.98
CA LEU A 537 -1.05 -9.31 31.40
C LEU A 537 -0.95 -10.68 32.09
N ASP A 538 -2.01 -11.48 32.11
CA ASP A 538 -1.96 -12.79 32.78
C ASP A 538 -1.08 -13.77 31.98
N LYS A 539 -0.01 -14.28 32.57
CA LYS A 539 0.90 -15.23 31.89
C LYS A 539 0.23 -16.57 31.54
N SER A 540 -0.90 -16.90 32.17
CA SER A 540 -1.58 -18.20 32.04
C SER A 540 -2.45 -18.33 30.78
N THR A 541 -2.94 -17.20 30.24
CA THR A 541 -3.81 -17.18 29.06
C THR A 541 -3.01 -17.02 27.78
N PRO A 542 -3.41 -17.63 26.65
CA PRO A 542 -2.74 -17.37 25.36
C PRO A 542 -2.97 -15.92 24.92
N ASN A 543 -1.95 -15.27 24.33
CA ASN A 543 -2.12 -13.91 23.81
C ASN A 543 -3.02 -13.98 22.56
N ALA A 544 -4.18 -13.32 22.59
CA ALA A 544 -5.14 -13.39 21.50
C ALA A 544 -4.61 -12.81 20.17
N ILE A 545 -3.73 -11.79 20.23
CA ILE A 545 -3.09 -11.22 19.05
C ILE A 545 -2.15 -12.24 18.41
N SER A 546 -1.37 -12.96 19.22
CA SER A 546 -0.46 -14.00 18.71
C SER A 546 -1.20 -15.13 17.98
N ILE A 547 -2.43 -15.44 18.40
CA ILE A 547 -3.29 -16.43 17.73
C ILE A 547 -3.82 -15.87 16.40
N CYS A 548 -4.16 -14.58 16.33
CA CYS A 548 -4.51 -13.95 15.06
C CYS A 548 -3.34 -14.02 14.06
N LEU A 549 -2.11 -13.74 14.52
CA LEU A 549 -0.90 -13.85 13.69
C LEU A 549 -0.66 -15.30 13.23
N PHE A 550 -0.89 -16.29 14.10
CA PHE A 550 -0.81 -17.70 13.75
C PHE A 550 -1.82 -18.10 12.68
N ILE A 551 -3.08 -17.67 12.78
CA ILE A 551 -4.10 -17.92 11.74
C ILE A 551 -3.69 -17.25 10.41
N GLY A 552 -3.14 -16.04 10.47
CA GLY A 552 -2.54 -15.37 9.31
C GLY A 552 -1.37 -16.16 8.69
N ALA A 553 -0.61 -16.90 9.49
CA ALA A 553 0.43 -17.78 9.00
C ALA A 553 -0.16 -18.96 8.20
N LEU A 554 -1.28 -19.53 8.66
CA LEU A 554 -1.99 -20.59 7.94
C LEU A 554 -2.54 -20.09 6.60
N SER A 555 -3.09 -18.87 6.55
CA SER A 555 -3.54 -18.27 5.29
C SER A 555 -2.38 -18.02 4.32
N ALA A 556 -1.21 -17.64 4.83
CA ALA A 556 0.00 -17.50 4.01
C ALA A 556 0.48 -18.83 3.42
N ILE A 557 0.27 -19.98 4.07
CA ILE A 557 0.53 -21.30 3.47
C ILE A 557 -0.39 -21.54 2.27
N VAL A 558 -1.65 -21.09 2.33
CA VAL A 558 -2.56 -21.15 1.18
C VAL A 558 -2.06 -20.23 0.06
N ALA A 559 -1.51 -19.07 0.40
CA ALA A 559 -0.86 -18.17 -0.58
C ALA A 559 0.36 -18.81 -1.25
N VAL A 560 1.15 -19.63 -0.54
CA VAL A 560 2.25 -20.44 -1.12
C VAL A 560 1.71 -21.37 -2.20
N GLU A 561 0.62 -22.09 -1.92
CA GLU A 561 0.00 -22.99 -2.89
C GLU A 561 -0.57 -22.24 -4.10
N ALA A 562 -1.25 -21.12 -3.86
CA ALA A 562 -1.76 -20.26 -4.93
C ALA A 562 -0.63 -19.74 -5.84
N THR A 563 0.48 -19.28 -5.24
CA THR A 563 1.67 -18.82 -5.96
C THR A 563 2.34 -19.94 -6.74
N ARG A 564 2.37 -21.16 -6.18
CA ARG A 564 2.91 -22.36 -6.86
C ARG A 564 2.08 -22.73 -8.08
N ARG A 565 0.75 -22.66 -7.98
CA ARG A 565 -0.17 -22.98 -9.07
C ARG A 565 -0.02 -22.08 -10.29
N MET A 566 0.41 -20.83 -10.11
CA MET A 566 0.69 -19.92 -11.23
C MET A 566 1.71 -20.50 -12.23
N ARG A 567 2.59 -21.41 -11.80
CA ARG A 567 3.59 -22.04 -12.68
C ARG A 567 2.93 -22.93 -13.75
N TYR A 568 1.75 -23.46 -13.46
CA TYR A 568 1.02 -24.42 -14.27
C TYR A 568 -0.16 -23.79 -15.03
N THR A 569 -0.48 -22.53 -14.74
CA THR A 569 -1.52 -21.77 -15.45
C THR A 569 -0.94 -21.25 -16.76
N ILE A 570 -1.25 -21.93 -17.87
CA ILE A 570 -0.82 -21.55 -19.22
C ILE A 570 -1.67 -20.40 -19.74
#